data_AF-U4UXW6-F1
#
_entry.id   AF-U4UXW6-F1
#
_cell.length_a   1.000
_cell.length_b   1.000
_cell.length_c   1.000
_cell.angle_alpha   90.00
_cell.angle_beta   90.00
_cell.angle_gamma   90.00
#
_symmetry.space_group_name_H-M   'P 1'
#
loop_
_entity.id
_entity.type
_entity.pdbx_description
1 polymer ?
#
loop_
_entity_poly.entity_id
_entity_poly.type
_entity_poly.pdbx_seq_one_letter_code
_entity_poly.pdbx_strand_id
1 'polypeptide(L)'
;MTSTFDDRESAFEAKFAHNQEKEFRAEMMALRQIAVWGVSVMQISPQEKEHRTAALQSLDMQKGAKSLILAQLADDLSGDVDEKAIKTTYDLFLRDAREKMGLIPTA
;
A
#
# COMPACT_ATOMS: atom_id res chain seq x y z
N MET A 1 29.25 -14.63 -31.96
CA MET A 1 27.79 -14.90 -32.08
C MET A 1 27.24 -15.04 -30.67
N THR A 2 26.75 -13.95 -30.10
CA THR A 2 26.24 -13.84 -28.71
C THR A 2 25.07 -12.85 -28.75
N SER A 3 23.88 -13.26 -29.18
CA SER A 3 22.72 -12.35 -29.30
C SER A 3 21.39 -13.10 -29.40
N THR A 4 21.11 -13.96 -28.43
CA THR A 4 19.74 -14.51 -28.27
C THR A 4 19.49 -14.89 -26.82
N PHE A 5 20.52 -15.42 -26.13
CA PHE A 5 20.47 -15.65 -24.69
C PHE A 5 20.65 -14.33 -23.90
N ASP A 6 21.68 -13.52 -24.22
CA ASP A 6 21.89 -12.19 -23.60
C ASP A 6 20.69 -11.24 -23.75
N ASP A 7 20.05 -11.25 -24.92
CA ASP A 7 18.87 -10.41 -25.21
C ASP A 7 17.63 -10.86 -24.43
N ARG A 8 17.50 -12.15 -24.12
CA ARG A 8 16.41 -12.68 -23.27
C ARG A 8 16.68 -12.39 -21.80
N GLU A 9 17.89 -12.61 -21.33
CA GLU A 9 18.32 -12.35 -19.95
C GLU A 9 18.08 -10.87 -19.58
N SER A 10 18.51 -9.95 -20.44
CA SER A 10 18.28 -8.51 -20.29
C SER A 10 16.79 -8.14 -20.27
N ALA A 11 15.97 -8.79 -21.11
CA ALA A 11 14.53 -8.55 -21.15
C ALA A 11 13.80 -9.07 -19.91
N PHE A 12 14.26 -10.18 -19.32
CA PHE A 12 13.71 -10.71 -18.07
C PHE A 12 14.06 -9.79 -16.90
N GLU A 13 15.32 -9.41 -16.72
CA GLU A 13 15.76 -8.51 -15.64
C GLU A 13 15.03 -7.16 -15.70
N ALA A 14 14.90 -6.56 -16.88
CA ALA A 14 14.15 -5.32 -17.08
C ALA A 14 12.67 -5.45 -16.67
N LYS A 15 12.03 -6.59 -16.99
CA LYS A 15 10.64 -6.86 -16.60
C LYS A 15 10.50 -7.06 -15.09
N PHE A 16 11.44 -7.77 -14.46
CA PHE A 16 11.43 -7.98 -13.01
C PHE A 16 11.62 -6.67 -12.24
N ALA A 17 12.60 -5.85 -12.62
CA ALA A 17 12.83 -4.54 -12.01
C ALA A 17 11.60 -3.61 -12.18
N HIS A 18 11.00 -3.61 -13.37
CA HIS A 18 9.81 -2.81 -13.64
C HIS A 18 8.58 -3.27 -12.83
N ASN A 19 8.40 -4.59 -12.68
CA ASN A 19 7.31 -5.13 -11.86
C ASN A 19 7.54 -4.85 -10.38
N GLN A 20 8.78 -4.92 -9.89
CA GLN A 20 9.10 -4.60 -8.51
C GLN A 20 8.82 -3.13 -8.18
N GLU A 21 9.19 -2.20 -9.06
CA GLU A 21 8.85 -0.79 -8.91
C GLU A 21 7.33 -0.56 -8.89
N LYS A 22 6.58 -1.26 -9.76
CA LYS A 22 5.12 -1.19 -9.76
C LYS A 22 4.51 -1.73 -8.47
N GLU A 23 4.99 -2.86 -7.95
CA GLU A 23 4.53 -3.43 -6.68
C GLU A 23 4.80 -2.45 -5.53
N PHE A 24 5.98 -1.86 -5.48
CA PHE A 24 6.32 -0.85 -4.47
C PHE A 24 5.37 0.35 -4.52
N ARG A 25 5.09 0.87 -5.73
CA ARG A 25 4.13 1.96 -5.90
C ARG A 25 2.70 1.56 -5.51
N ALA A 26 2.29 0.32 -5.82
CA ALA A 26 0.98 -0.19 -5.44
C ALA A 26 0.85 -0.27 -3.92
N GLU A 27 1.88 -0.77 -3.23
CA GLU A 27 1.92 -0.81 -1.77
C GLU A 27 1.86 0.59 -1.15
N MET A 28 2.67 1.54 -1.61
CA MET A 28 2.60 2.93 -1.14
C MET A 28 1.21 3.54 -1.33
N MET A 29 0.58 3.31 -2.49
CA MET A 29 -0.77 3.80 -2.77
C MET A 29 -1.79 3.21 -1.79
N ALA A 30 -1.74 1.90 -1.52
CA ALA A 30 -2.62 1.24 -0.57
C ALA A 30 -2.40 1.72 0.87
N LEU A 31 -1.15 1.96 1.28
CA LEU A 31 -0.82 2.49 2.61
C LEU A 31 -1.37 3.91 2.82
N ARG A 32 -1.32 4.76 1.79
CA ARG A 32 -1.93 6.10 1.86
C ARG A 32 -3.45 6.04 1.95
N GLN A 33 -4.07 5.12 1.21
CA GLN A 33 -5.53 4.95 1.24
C GLN A 33 -6.03 4.40 2.59
N ILE A 34 -5.36 3.39 3.15
CA ILE A 34 -5.77 2.85 4.46
C ILE A 34 -5.60 3.88 5.58
N ALA A 35 -4.60 4.77 5.52
CA ALA A 35 -4.43 5.86 6.46
C ALA A 35 -5.62 6.85 6.43
N VAL A 36 -6.03 7.29 5.24
CA VAL A 36 -7.20 8.18 5.08
C VAL A 36 -8.48 7.50 5.58
N TRP A 37 -8.68 6.24 5.18
CA TRP A 37 -9.87 5.48 5.59
C TRP A 37 -9.91 5.32 7.11
N GLY A 38 -8.83 4.85 7.73
CA GLY A 38 -8.79 4.60 9.17
C GLY A 38 -9.08 5.87 9.97
N VAL A 39 -8.44 6.99 9.60
CA VAL A 39 -8.67 8.30 10.24
C VAL A 39 -10.08 8.83 9.99
N SER A 40 -10.71 8.50 8.86
CA SER A 40 -12.08 8.92 8.57
C SER A 40 -13.09 8.31 9.57
N VAL A 41 -12.82 7.09 10.05
CA VAL A 41 -13.65 6.36 11.03
C VAL A 41 -13.50 6.92 12.44
N MET A 42 -12.34 7.48 12.78
CA MET A 42 -12.08 8.05 14.11
C MET A 42 -13.02 9.21 14.43
N GLN A 43 -13.50 9.25 15.68
CA GLN A 43 -14.38 10.30 16.21
C GLN A 43 -13.57 11.50 16.75
N ILE A 44 -12.68 12.05 15.93
CA ILE A 44 -11.80 13.18 16.25
C ILE A 44 -12.11 14.41 15.39
N SER A 45 -11.59 15.57 15.80
CA SER A 45 -11.79 16.84 15.08
C SER A 45 -11.20 16.80 13.65
N PRO A 46 -11.71 17.60 12.70
CA PRO A 46 -11.15 17.67 11.35
C PRO A 46 -9.66 18.03 11.32
N GLN A 47 -9.22 18.97 12.16
CA GLN A 47 -7.80 19.32 12.26
C GLN A 47 -6.95 18.13 12.73
N GLU A 48 -7.47 17.34 13.66
CA GLU A 48 -6.76 16.17 14.13
C GLU A 48 -6.76 15.05 13.09
N LYS A 49 -7.82 14.91 12.27
CA LYS A 49 -7.84 14.00 11.12
C LYS A 49 -6.74 14.34 10.12
N GLU A 50 -6.55 15.62 9.79
CA GLU A 50 -5.49 16.06 8.89
C GLU A 50 -4.11 15.69 9.45
N HIS A 51 -3.85 16.01 10.72
CA HIS A 51 -2.58 15.70 11.37
C HIS A 51 -2.31 14.19 11.46
N ARG A 52 -3.32 13.40 11.87
CA ARG A 52 -3.20 11.93 11.98
C ARG A 52 -2.98 11.28 10.62
N THR A 53 -3.68 11.74 9.58
CA THR A 53 -3.49 11.24 8.21
C THR A 53 -2.07 11.53 7.72
N ALA A 54 -1.59 12.77 7.90
CA ALA A 54 -0.23 13.15 7.49
C ALA A 54 0.84 12.35 8.23
N ALA A 55 0.65 12.13 9.55
CA ALA A 55 1.55 11.30 10.35
C ALA A 55 1.63 9.87 9.82
N LEU A 56 0.49 9.21 9.59
CA LEU A 56 0.44 7.84 9.04
C LEU A 56 1.05 7.76 7.64
N GLN A 57 0.76 8.73 6.77
CA GLN A 57 1.30 8.75 5.41
C GLN A 57 2.81 8.94 5.38
N SER A 58 3.39 9.71 6.32
CA SER A 58 4.85 9.88 6.41
C SER A 58 5.61 8.58 6.68
N LEU A 59 4.92 7.53 7.13
CA LEU A 59 5.49 6.23 7.45
C LEU A 59 5.58 5.32 6.21
N ASP A 60 4.96 5.67 5.08
CA ASP A 60 4.81 4.77 3.92
C ASP A 60 6.13 4.35 3.24
N MET A 61 7.20 5.14 3.41
CA MET A 61 8.52 4.88 2.83
C MET A 61 9.46 4.06 3.73
N GLN A 62 9.12 3.83 4.99
CA GLN A 62 10.04 3.17 5.92
C GLN A 62 9.94 1.64 5.86
N LYS A 63 11.01 0.96 6.27
CA LYS A 63 11.00 -0.50 6.37
C LYS A 63 9.94 -0.96 7.38
N GLY A 64 9.03 -1.82 6.96
CA GLY A 64 7.95 -2.32 7.80
C GLY A 64 6.73 -1.39 7.91
N ALA A 65 6.61 -0.39 7.02
CA ALA A 65 5.50 0.58 6.98
C ALA A 65 4.11 -0.08 7.13
N LYS A 66 3.84 -1.14 6.36
CA LYS A 66 2.58 -1.90 6.43
C LYS A 66 2.26 -2.37 7.85
N SER A 67 3.20 -3.05 8.50
CA SER A 67 2.96 -3.57 9.85
C SER A 67 2.73 -2.44 10.85
N LEU A 68 3.48 -1.35 10.74
CA LEU A 68 3.36 -0.24 11.67
C LEU A 68 2.04 0.50 11.51
N ILE A 69 1.66 0.88 10.28
CA ILE A 69 0.42 1.61 10.00
C ILE A 69 -0.79 0.77 10.40
N LEU A 70 -0.81 -0.52 10.08
CA LEU A 70 -1.93 -1.39 10.45
C LEU A 70 -2.03 -1.59 11.97
N ALA A 71 -0.91 -1.67 12.68
CA ALA A 71 -0.91 -1.75 14.15
C ALA A 71 -1.41 -0.45 14.79
N GLN A 72 -0.94 0.70 14.32
CA GLN A 72 -1.43 2.00 14.82
C GLN A 72 -2.92 2.18 14.56
N LEU A 73 -3.42 1.77 13.40
CA LEU A 73 -4.86 1.79 13.11
C LEU A 73 -5.64 0.82 13.99
N ALA A 74 -5.09 -0.35 14.30
CA ALA A 74 -5.74 -1.31 15.20
C ALA A 74 -5.84 -0.75 16.63
N ASP A 75 -4.82 -0.04 17.09
CA ASP A 75 -4.83 0.65 18.38
C ASP A 75 -5.83 1.83 18.38
N ASP A 76 -5.76 2.70 17.38
CA ASP A 76 -6.61 3.90 17.28
C ASP A 76 -8.11 3.57 17.08
N LEU A 77 -8.42 2.43 16.45
CA LEU A 77 -9.79 1.98 16.16
C LEU A 77 -10.27 0.85 17.08
N SER A 78 -9.51 0.54 18.14
CA SER A 78 -9.85 -0.53 19.07
C SER A 78 -11.25 -0.32 19.66
N GLY A 79 -12.14 -1.27 19.40
CA GLY A 79 -13.53 -1.25 19.86
C GLY A 79 -14.53 -0.74 18.81
N ASP A 80 -14.08 -0.01 17.80
CA ASP A 80 -14.91 0.47 16.69
C ASP A 80 -14.77 -0.42 15.45
N VAL A 81 -13.55 -0.89 15.17
CA VAL A 81 -13.23 -1.72 14.00
C VAL A 81 -12.33 -2.86 14.42
N ASP A 82 -12.66 -4.08 13.99
CA ASP A 82 -11.81 -5.23 14.25
C ASP A 82 -10.56 -5.27 13.34
N GLU A 83 -9.47 -5.84 13.84
CA GLU A 83 -8.19 -5.91 13.11
C GLU A 83 -8.31 -6.67 11.77
N LYS A 84 -9.25 -7.63 11.68
CA LYS A 84 -9.49 -8.39 10.44
C LYS A 84 -10.12 -7.51 9.37
N ALA A 85 -11.02 -6.61 9.73
CA ALA A 85 -11.63 -5.64 8.85
C ALA A 85 -10.59 -4.64 8.34
N ILE A 86 -9.70 -4.15 9.22
CA ILE A 86 -8.57 -3.28 8.81
C ILE A 86 -7.68 -3.98 7.78
N LYS A 87 -7.30 -5.25 8.03
CA LYS A 87 -6.50 -6.05 7.08
C LYS A 87 -7.22 -6.27 5.76
N THR A 88 -8.52 -6.61 5.82
CA THR A 88 -9.34 -6.84 4.63
C THR A 88 -9.45 -5.57 3.78
N THR A 89 -9.69 -4.42 4.42
CA THR A 89 -9.74 -3.11 3.74
C THR A 89 -8.39 -2.79 3.08
N TYR A 90 -7.27 -3.04 3.75
CA TYR A 90 -5.95 -2.87 3.15
C TYR A 90 -5.76 -3.77 1.92
N ASP A 91 -6.15 -5.04 2.00
CA ASP A 91 -6.02 -5.97 0.88
C ASP A 91 -6.89 -5.56 -0.32
N LEU A 92 -8.06 -4.97 -0.09
CA LEU A 92 -8.89 -4.36 -1.13
C LEU A 92 -8.19 -3.17 -1.79
N PHE A 93 -7.63 -2.23 -1.00
CA PHE A 93 -6.87 -1.10 -1.55
C PHE A 93 -5.62 -1.55 -2.31
N LEU A 94 -4.93 -2.59 -1.83
CA LEU A 94 -3.78 -3.15 -2.52
C LEU A 94 -4.17 -3.80 -3.85
N ARG A 95 -5.29 -4.50 -3.90
CA ARG A 95 -5.83 -5.04 -5.15
C ARG A 95 -6.12 -3.92 -6.15
N ASP A 96 -6.87 -2.90 -5.75
CA ASP A 96 -7.19 -1.75 -6.61
C ASP A 96 -5.93 -1.04 -7.10
N ALA A 97 -4.93 -0.89 -6.23
CA ALA A 97 -3.65 -0.30 -6.60
C ALA A 97 -2.90 -1.17 -7.62
N ARG A 98 -2.91 -2.49 -7.46
CA ARG A 98 -2.31 -3.42 -8.42
C ARG A 98 -3.01 -3.41 -9.78
N GLU A 99 -4.34 -3.29 -9.80
CA GLU A 99 -5.11 -3.10 -11.05
C GLU A 99 -4.66 -1.81 -11.76
N LYS A 100 -4.55 -0.70 -11.04
CA LYS A 100 -4.09 0.59 -11.60
C LYS A 100 -2.64 0.57 -12.09
N MET A 101 -1.78 -0.23 -11.46
CA MET A 101 -0.39 -0.40 -11.90
C MET A 101 -0.24 -1.40 -13.07
N GLY A 102 -1.34 -2.03 -13.50
CA GLY A 102 -1.33 -3.07 -14.53
C GLY A 102 -0.58 -4.33 -14.11
N LEU A 103 -0.53 -4.61 -12.80
CA LEU A 103 0.06 -5.82 -12.21
C LEU A 103 -0.90 -6.99 -12.27
N ILE A 104 -2.21 -6.70 -12.25
CA ILE A 104 -3.28 -7.68 -12.41
C ILE A 104 -4.30 -7.18 -13.44
N PRO A 105 -5.07 -8.08 -14.09
CA PRO A 105 -6.12 -7.68 -15.01
C PRO A 105 -7.18 -6.82 -14.34
N THR A 106 -7.63 -5.78 -15.03
CA THR A 106 -8.81 -5.01 -14.60
C THR A 106 -10.05 -5.88 -14.74
N ALA A 107 -10.85 -5.95 -13.68
CA ALA A 107 -12.11 -6.70 -13.65
C ALA A 107 -13.24 -6.00 -14.43
#